data_AF-A0A840PS20-F1
#
_entry.id   AF-A0A840PS20-F1
#
_cell.length_a   1.000
_cell.length_b   1.000
_cell.length_c   1.000
_cell.angle_alpha   90.00
_cell.angle_beta   90.00
_cell.angle_gamma   90.00
#
_symmetry.space_group_name_H-M   'P 1'
#
loop_
_entity.id
_entity.type
_entity.pdbx_description
1 polymer ?
#
loop_
_entity_poly.entity_id
_entity_poly.type
_entity_poly.pdbx_seq_one_letter_code
_entity_poly.pdbx_strand_id
1 'polypeptide(L)' 'MNKEKIGKKLTELRGNKSREKVANDIGVSVSAWQMYENGQRIPRDEIKVKIASYFGKSIEEIFYS' A
#
# COMPACT_ATOMS: atom_id res chain seq x y z
N MET A 1 -11.23 0.53 9.97
CA MET A 1 -9.98 0.15 9.27
C MET A 1 -8.87 -0.02 10.29
N ASN A 2 -8.35 -1.23 10.45
CA ASN A 2 -7.20 -1.46 11.33
C ASN A 2 -5.91 -1.18 10.53
N LYS A 3 -5.17 -0.13 10.90
CA LYS A 3 -3.98 0.32 10.18
C LYS A 3 -2.85 -0.72 10.17
N GLU A 4 -2.72 -1.51 11.23
CA GLU A 4 -1.71 -2.56 11.33
C GLU A 4 -2.00 -3.72 10.38
N LYS A 5 -3.27 -4.11 10.25
CA LYS A 5 -3.68 -5.14 9.27
C LYS A 5 -3.40 -4.69 7.85
N ILE A 6 -3.73 -3.44 7.53
CA ILE A 6 -3.47 -2.84 6.21
C ILE A 6 -1.96 -2.82 5.93
N GLY A 7 -1.15 -2.39 6.89
CA GLY A 7 0.30 -2.35 6.74
C GLY A 7 0.92 -3.73 6.47
N LYS A 8 0.49 -4.76 7.21
CA LYS A 8 0.87 -6.16 6.95
C LYS A 8 0.45 -6.60 5.55
N LYS A 9 -0.78 -6.31 5.15
CA LYS A 9 -1.30 -6.65 3.82
C LYS A 9 -0.48 -6.01 2.69
N LEU A 10 -0.13 -4.73 2.82
CA LEU A 10 0.70 -4.01 1.85
C LEU A 10 2.12 -4.60 1.78
N THR A 11 2.67 -5.02 2.93
CA THR A 11 3.97 -5.70 3.01
C THR A 11 3.94 -7.05 2.30
N GLU A 12 2.87 -7.84 2.50
CA GLU A 12 2.65 -9.11 1.80
C GLU A 12 2.50 -8.92 0.29
N LEU A 13 1.70 -7.91 -0.14
CA LEU A 13 1.51 -7.60 -1.56
C LEU A 13 2.81 -7.15 -2.23
N ARG A 14 3.66 -6.38 -1.54
CA ARG A 14 4.98 -6.01 -2.05
C ARG A 14 5.86 -7.25 -2.25
N GLY A 15 5.80 -8.22 -1.33
CA GLY A 15 6.61 -9.43 -1.34
C GLY A 15 8.10 -9.09 -1.43
N ASN A 16 8.78 -9.62 -2.45
CA ASN A 16 10.21 -9.44 -2.66
C ASN A 16 10.58 -8.15 -3.42
N LYS A 17 9.60 -7.36 -3.87
CA LYS A 17 9.89 -6.08 -4.53
C LYS A 17 10.48 -5.10 -3.51
N SER A 18 11.40 -4.24 -3.95
CA SER A 18 11.91 -3.17 -3.08
C SER A 18 10.86 -2.09 -2.85
N ARG A 19 10.97 -1.37 -1.74
CA ARG A 19 10.03 -0.26 -1.42
C ARG A 19 10.15 0.86 -2.43
N GLU A 20 11.37 1.13 -2.89
CA GLU A 20 11.68 2.12 -3.91
C GLU A 20 10.96 1.81 -5.21
N LYS A 21 11.01 0.56 -5.66
CA LYS A 21 10.33 0.14 -6.89
C LYS A 21 8.82 0.36 -6.79
N VAL A 22 8.19 -0.15 -5.72
CA VAL A 22 6.73 -0.03 -5.56
C VAL A 22 6.30 1.42 -5.39
N ALA A 23 7.04 2.22 -4.62
CA ALA A 23 6.74 3.63 -4.44
C ALA A 23 6.83 4.41 -5.76
N ASN A 24 7.89 4.18 -6.55
CA ASN A 24 8.06 4.80 -7.86
C ASN A 24 6.97 4.37 -8.85
N ASP A 25 6.66 3.07 -8.94
CA ASP A 25 5.63 2.55 -9.85
C ASP A 25 4.22 3.12 -9.50
N ILE A 26 3.93 3.37 -8.23
CA ILE A 26 2.66 3.94 -7.75
C ILE A 26 2.65 5.48 -7.80
N GLY A 27 3.82 6.11 -7.86
CA GLY A 27 3.98 7.56 -7.85
C GLY A 27 3.82 8.18 -6.46
N VAL A 28 4.40 7.54 -5.44
CA VAL A 28 4.51 8.06 -4.06
C VAL A 28 5.96 8.08 -3.61
N SER A 29 6.27 8.82 -2.54
CA SER A 29 7.62 8.73 -1.95
C SER A 29 7.83 7.39 -1.25
N VAL A 30 9.09 6.93 -1.21
CA VAL A 30 9.48 5.71 -0.48
C VAL A 30 9.10 5.79 0.99
N SER A 31 9.27 6.96 1.60
CA SER A 31 8.85 7.23 2.98
C SER A 31 7.34 7.08 3.17
N ALA A 32 6.52 7.55 2.23
CA ALA A 32 5.07 7.39 2.30
C ALA A 32 4.69 5.92 2.22
N TRP A 33 5.28 5.16 1.29
CA TRP A 33 5.07 3.71 1.19
C TRP A 33 5.45 2.99 2.48
N GLN A 34 6.60 3.30 3.06
CA GLN A 34 7.05 2.75 4.34
C GLN A 34 6.07 3.06 5.48
N MET A 35 5.54 4.29 5.58
CA MET A 35 4.53 4.64 6.58
C MET A 35 3.23 3.85 6.42
N TYR A 36 2.87 3.49 5.17
CA TYR A 36 1.70 2.65 4.90
C TYR A 36 1.93 1.21 5.36
N GLU A 37 3.07 0.62 5.00
CA GLU A 37 3.45 -0.73 5.45
C GLU A 37 3.55 -0.86 6.97
N ASN A 38 4.02 0.19 7.64
CA ASN A 38 4.14 0.21 9.09
C ASN A 38 2.81 0.55 9.79
N GLY A 39 1.72 0.78 9.05
CA GLY A 39 0.42 1.15 9.63
C GLY A 39 0.40 2.53 10.32
N GLN A 40 1.44 3.34 10.13
CA GLN A 40 1.51 4.70 10.71
C GLN A 40 0.58 5.67 9.98
N ARG A 41 0.34 5.43 8.69
CA ARG A 41 -0.49 6.29 7.84
C ARG A 41 -1.39 5.46 6.93
N ILE A 42 -2.60 5.95 6.68
CA ILE A 42 -3.50 5.38 5.66
C ILE A 42 -3.32 6.19 4.36
N PRO A 43 -3.19 5.53 3.19
CA PRO A 43 -3.18 6.23 1.90
C PRO A 43 -4.47 7.02 1.65
N ARG A 44 -4.38 8.13 0.91
CA ARG A 44 -5.58 8.85 0.41
C ARG A 44 -6.29 8.01 -0.66
N ASP A 45 -7.56 8.28 -0.92
CA ASP A 45 -8.37 7.43 -1.82
C ASP A 45 -7.79 7.34 -3.24
N GLU A 46 -7.29 8.43 -3.80
CA GLU A 46 -6.57 8.42 -5.09
C GLU A 46 -5.38 7.45 -5.09
N ILE A 47 -4.63 7.41 -3.98
CA ILE A 47 -3.50 6.49 -3.83
C ILE A 47 -4.00 5.06 -3.61
N LYS A 48 -5.09 4.85 -2.87
CA LYS A 48 -5.69 3.52 -2.73
C LYS A 48 -6.10 2.94 -4.08
N VAL A 49 -6.67 3.76 -4.98
CA VAL A 49 -7.00 3.35 -6.36
C VAL A 49 -5.74 2.94 -7.12
N LYS A 50 -4.65 3.73 -7.04
CA LYS A 50 -3.37 3.39 -7.70
C LYS A 50 -2.77 2.09 -7.15
N ILE A 51 -2.78 1.91 -5.83
CA ILE A 51 -2.31 0.69 -5.16
C ILE A 51 -3.12 -0.53 -5.63
N ALA A 52 -4.45 -0.42 -5.59
CA ALA A 52 -5.37 -1.44 -6.07
C ALA A 52 -5.10 -1.82 -7.53
N SER A 53 -4.97 -0.83 -8.40
CA SER A 53 -4.63 -1.04 -9.82
C SER A 53 -3.25 -1.69 -10.01
N TYR A 54 -2.23 -1.27 -9.25
CA TYR A 54 -0.87 -1.80 -9.36
C TYR A 54 -0.78 -3.28 -8.98
N PHE A 55 -1.53 -3.70 -7.95
CA PHE A 55 -1.56 -5.09 -7.49
C PHE A 55 -2.67 -5.93 -8.12
N GLY A 56 -3.51 -5.37 -8.99
CA GLY A 56 -4.63 -6.08 -9.63
C GLY A 56 -5.67 -6.56 -8.62
N LYS A 57 -5.93 -5.76 -7.58
CA LYS A 57 -6.81 -6.07 -6.44
C LYS A 57 -7.84 -4.97 -6.23
N SER A 58 -8.97 -5.28 -5.60
CA SER A 58 -9.96 -4.26 -5.24
C SER A 58 -9.50 -3.45 -4.02
N ILE A 59 -10.05 -2.24 -3.86
CA ILE A 59 -9.79 -1.41 -2.67
C ILE A 59 -10.28 -2.11 -1.41
N GLU A 60 -11.43 -2.79 -1.47
CA GLU A 60 -12.01 -3.54 -0.35
C GLU A 60 -11.09 -4.67 0.12
N GLU A 61 -10.54 -5.47 -0.81
CA GLU A 61 -9.59 -6.55 -0.50
C GLU A 61 -8.30 -6.08 0.18
N ILE A 62 -7.87 -4.85 -0.08
CA ILE A 62 -6.62 -4.32 0.49
C ILE A 62 -6.87 -3.57 1.79
N PHE A 63 -7.94 -2.79 1.86
CA PHE A 63 -8.12 -1.76 2.89
C PHE A 63 -9.28 -2.02 3.87
N TYR A 64 -10.19 -2.93 3.56
CA TYR A 64 -11.41 -3.17 4.35
C TYR A 64 -11.59 -4.62 4.84
N SER A 65 -10.68 -5.53 4.49
CA SER A 65 -10.61 -6.92 4.99
C SER A 65 -9.93 -7.07 6.35
#